data_AF-A0A9P5P180-F1
#
_entry.id   AF-A0A9P5P180-F1
#
_cell.length_a   1.000
_cell.length_b   1.000
_cell.length_c   1.000
_cell.angle_alpha   90.00
_cell.angle_beta   90.00
_cell.angle_gamma   90.00
#
_symmetry.space_group_name_H-M   'P 1'
#
loop_
_entity.id
_entity.type
_entity.pdbx_description
1 polymer ?
#
loop_
_entity_poly.entity_id
_entity_poly.type
_entity_poly.pdbx_seq_one_letter_code
_entity_poly.pdbx_strand_id
1 'polypeptide(L)'
;MANPSFSSPTYSAPPFHTHAFFAALEKTFAEQTARSLMRATRALLVDRIGRVRREGLTVKDLDNQAYLFRAALSELRAEMTMATKNDSAAIRAATAALRREVDRLDVKMKEDIGNLKHEIQMELDSRKNEAKADFKQQDIKIEEVLNKAIVNISDLRTDVEEIKWDNMRKAVVTLSAFVLAIIIMMEIRPHPKAKGIPPPPPRPDVSIPTEGLERTEWV
;
A
#
# COMPACT_ATOMS: atom_id res chain seq x y z
N MET A 1 -47.46 -2.71 44.17
CA MET A 1 -47.76 -1.49 44.94
C MET A 1 -49.12 -1.68 45.59
N ALA A 2 -49.17 -1.68 46.92
CA ALA A 2 -50.42 -1.82 47.68
C ALA A 2 -51.28 -0.58 47.45
N ASN A 3 -52.57 -0.79 47.16
CA ASN A 3 -53.51 0.28 46.89
C ASN A 3 -54.17 0.67 48.22
N PRO A 4 -53.80 1.80 48.86
CA PRO A 4 -54.37 2.12 50.16
C PRO A 4 -55.76 2.71 49.95
N SER A 5 -56.79 1.92 50.26
CA SER A 5 -58.18 2.37 50.28
C SER A 5 -58.40 3.31 51.46
N PHE A 6 -58.32 4.62 51.23
CA PHE A 6 -58.60 5.63 52.25
C PHE A 6 -60.07 6.05 52.21
N SER A 7 -60.78 5.82 53.31
CA SER A 7 -62.16 6.24 53.53
C SER A 7 -62.29 7.75 53.64
N SER A 8 -63.27 8.34 52.96
CA SER A 8 -63.56 9.77 53.00
C SER A 8 -63.85 10.27 54.42
N PRO A 9 -63.34 11.45 54.83
CA PRO A 9 -63.58 11.98 56.16
C PRO A 9 -65.07 12.29 56.38
N THR A 10 -65.60 11.84 57.52
CA THR A 10 -67.00 12.09 57.88
C THR A 10 -67.17 13.55 58.32
N TYR A 11 -67.86 14.35 57.51
CA TYR A 11 -68.20 15.73 57.83
C TYR A 11 -69.30 15.76 58.91
N SER A 12 -69.02 16.34 60.07
CA SER A 12 -70.02 16.62 61.10
C SER A 12 -70.79 17.89 60.74
N ALA A 13 -72.11 17.80 60.58
CA ALA A 13 -72.94 18.97 60.31
C ALA A 13 -72.80 20.01 61.44
N PRO A 14 -72.68 21.31 61.14
CA PRO A 14 -72.72 22.35 62.15
C PRO A 14 -74.03 22.26 62.94
N PRO A 15 -74.00 22.38 64.28
CA PRO A 15 -75.21 22.33 65.07
C PRO A 15 -76.09 23.56 64.81
N PHE A 16 -77.20 23.39 64.09
CA PHE A 16 -78.23 24.40 63.99
C PHE A 16 -79.21 24.27 65.15
N HIS A 17 -79.10 25.18 66.12
CA HIS A 17 -79.95 25.20 67.29
C HIS A 17 -81.35 25.76 66.95
N THR A 18 -82.23 24.89 66.43
CA THR A 18 -83.59 25.24 66.00
C THR A 18 -84.42 25.89 67.10
N HIS A 19 -84.24 25.47 68.36
CA HIS A 19 -84.99 26.00 69.50
C HIS A 19 -84.57 27.43 69.86
N ALA A 20 -83.26 27.70 69.94
CA ALA A 20 -82.75 29.04 70.23
C ALA A 20 -83.13 30.03 69.11
N PHE A 21 -83.07 29.58 67.86
CA PHE A 21 -83.48 30.40 66.71
C PHE A 21 -84.99 30.69 66.71
N PHE A 22 -85.81 29.69 67.02
CA PHE A 22 -87.25 29.87 67.14
C PHE A 22 -87.63 30.83 68.29
N ALA A 23 -87.03 30.66 69.47
CA ALA A 23 -87.26 31.52 70.63
C ALA A 23 -86.83 32.99 70.40
N ALA A 24 -85.88 33.23 69.50
CA ALA A 24 -85.51 34.58 69.07
C ALA A 24 -86.55 35.18 68.10
N LEU A 25 -87.09 34.38 67.18
CA LEU A 25 -88.09 34.81 66.21
C LEU A 25 -89.47 35.08 66.84
N GLU A 26 -89.85 34.31 67.85
CA GLU A 26 -91.14 34.44 68.56
C GLU A 26 -91.28 35.78 69.31
N LYS A 27 -90.17 36.43 69.65
CA LYS A 27 -90.18 37.77 70.27
C LYS A 27 -90.62 38.89 69.33
N THR A 28 -90.61 38.65 68.02
CA THR A 28 -90.84 39.69 67.00
C THR A 28 -91.95 39.32 66.02
N PHE A 29 -92.20 38.02 65.83
CA PHE A 29 -93.18 37.50 64.88
C PHE A 29 -94.20 36.60 65.58
N ALA A 30 -95.41 36.52 65.01
CA ALA A 30 -96.41 35.54 65.43
C ALA A 30 -95.85 34.11 65.31
N GLU A 31 -96.26 33.22 66.22
CA GLU A 31 -95.72 31.86 66.36
C GLU A 31 -95.69 31.07 65.05
N GLN A 32 -96.75 31.16 64.24
CA GLN A 32 -96.81 30.47 62.95
C GLN A 32 -95.77 30.98 61.95
N THR A 33 -95.54 32.29 61.92
CA THR A 33 -94.55 32.93 61.05
C THR A 33 -93.13 32.63 61.53
N ALA A 34 -92.88 32.64 62.84
CA ALA A 34 -91.60 32.23 63.42
C ALA A 34 -91.28 30.75 63.10
N ARG A 35 -92.29 29.87 63.17
CA ARG A 35 -92.16 28.44 62.87
C ARG A 35 -91.86 28.17 61.39
N SER A 36 -92.51 28.89 60.48
CA SER A 36 -92.28 28.76 59.03
C SER A 36 -90.89 29.27 58.63
N LEU A 37 -90.46 30.41 59.18
CA LEU A 37 -89.11 30.96 58.99
C LEU A 37 -88.02 30.00 59.50
N MET A 38 -88.19 29.39 60.67
CA MET A 38 -87.25 28.40 61.19
C MET A 38 -87.14 27.16 60.29
N ARG A 39 -88.27 26.65 59.77
CA ARG A 39 -88.26 25.50 58.85
C ARG A 39 -87.61 25.85 57.50
N ALA A 40 -87.92 27.02 56.95
CA ALA A 40 -87.34 27.48 55.68
C ALA A 40 -85.83 27.69 55.77
N THR A 41 -85.36 28.32 56.85
CA THR A 41 -83.93 28.52 57.11
C THR A 41 -83.20 27.20 57.35
N ARG A 42 -83.79 26.26 58.09
CA ARG A 42 -83.25 24.90 58.25
C ARG A 42 -83.11 24.18 56.91
N ALA A 43 -84.14 24.24 56.06
CA ALA A 43 -84.12 23.60 54.75
C ALA A 43 -83.04 24.20 53.84
N LEU A 44 -82.91 25.53 53.82
CA LEU A 44 -81.86 26.22 53.07
C LEU A 44 -80.45 25.87 53.59
N LEU A 45 -80.28 25.79 54.90
CA LEU A 45 -79.00 25.42 55.52
C LEU A 45 -78.59 23.99 55.14
N VAL A 46 -79.53 23.04 55.18
CA VAL A 46 -79.28 21.65 54.77
C VAL A 46 -78.92 21.55 53.29
N ASP A 47 -79.63 22.27 52.41
CA ASP A 47 -79.31 22.30 50.97
C ASP A 47 -77.90 22.87 50.71
N ARG A 48 -77.57 24.00 51.33
CA ARG A 48 -76.28 24.67 51.17
C ARG A 48 -75.12 23.85 51.74
N ILE A 49 -75.28 23.28 52.93
CA ILE A 49 -74.28 22.35 53.50
C ILE A 49 -74.13 21.11 52.60
N GLY A 50 -75.24 20.57 52.09
CA GLY A 50 -75.22 19.44 51.16
C GLY A 50 -74.45 19.75 49.87
N ARG A 51 -74.58 20.98 49.34
CA ARG A 51 -73.80 21.46 48.19
C ARG A 51 -72.32 21.60 48.52
N VAL A 52 -71.97 22.27 49.62
CA VAL A 52 -70.58 22.41 50.09
C VAL A 52 -69.94 21.04 50.36
N ARG A 53 -70.70 20.04 50.81
CA ARG A 53 -70.20 18.67 50.98
C ARG A 53 -69.89 17.97 49.65
N ARG A 54 -70.64 18.27 48.58
CA ARG A 54 -70.42 17.66 47.26
C ARG A 54 -69.32 18.36 46.47
N GLU A 55 -69.24 19.67 46.58
CA GLU A 55 -68.36 20.52 45.75
C GLU A 55 -67.10 20.97 46.52
N GLY A 56 -67.13 20.94 47.84
CA GLY A 56 -66.02 21.37 48.69
C GLY A 56 -64.94 20.30 48.79
N LEU A 57 -63.71 20.71 48.55
CA LEU A 57 -62.53 19.89 48.79
C LEU A 57 -62.13 20.03 50.26
N THR A 58 -61.94 18.92 50.97
CA THR A 58 -61.45 19.00 52.35
C THR A 58 -59.94 19.22 52.37
N VAL A 59 -59.43 19.90 53.40
CA VAL A 59 -57.98 20.09 53.60
C VAL A 59 -57.24 18.74 53.56
N LYS A 60 -57.86 17.69 54.11
CA LYS A 60 -57.31 16.33 54.11
C LYS A 60 -57.19 15.72 52.70
N ASP A 61 -58.18 15.96 51.84
CA ASP A 61 -58.12 15.49 50.45
C ASP A 61 -57.00 16.19 49.67
N LEU A 62 -56.82 17.50 49.90
CA LEU A 62 -55.74 18.27 49.31
C LEU A 62 -54.37 17.79 49.80
N ASP A 63 -54.21 17.56 51.12
CA ASP A 63 -52.97 17.05 51.70
C ASP A 63 -52.61 15.65 51.16
N ASN A 64 -53.60 14.78 51.00
CA ASN A 64 -53.40 13.45 50.42
C ASN A 64 -52.95 13.53 48.95
N GLN A 65 -53.61 14.37 48.14
CA GLN A 65 -53.20 14.60 46.74
C GLN A 65 -51.79 15.18 46.65
N ALA A 66 -51.45 16.15 47.51
CA ALA A 66 -50.12 16.73 47.58
C ALA A 66 -49.05 15.69 47.94
N TYR A 67 -49.37 14.77 48.86
CA TYR A 67 -48.49 13.65 49.19
C TYR A 67 -48.26 12.71 48.00
N LEU A 68 -49.33 12.29 47.32
CA LEU A 68 -49.24 11.42 46.13
C LEU A 68 -48.41 12.07 45.02
N PHE A 69 -48.63 13.36 44.77
CA PHE A 69 -47.86 14.12 43.79
C PHE A 69 -46.38 14.18 44.17
N ARG A 70 -46.08 14.42 45.46
CA ARG A 70 -44.70 14.43 45.95
C ARG A 70 -44.03 13.06 45.85
N ALA A 71 -44.76 11.98 46.11
CA ALA A 71 -44.28 10.62 45.95
C ALA A 71 -43.95 10.32 44.47
N ALA A 72 -44.88 10.61 43.56
CA ALA A 72 -44.68 10.44 42.12
C ALA A 72 -43.50 11.28 41.58
N LEU A 73 -43.35 12.53 42.05
CA LEU A 73 -42.19 13.36 41.72
C LEU A 73 -40.87 12.83 42.29
N SER A 74 -40.91 12.16 43.44
CA SER A 74 -39.72 11.53 44.04
C SER A 74 -39.32 10.30 43.22
N GLU A 75 -40.30 9.49 42.80
CA GLU A 75 -40.09 8.33 41.93
C GLU A 75 -39.55 8.75 40.55
N LEU A 76 -40.16 9.74 39.91
CA LEU A 76 -39.69 10.27 38.63
C LEU A 76 -38.24 10.80 38.71
N ARG A 77 -37.89 11.49 39.80
CA ARG A 77 -36.51 11.95 40.02
C ARG A 77 -35.54 10.77 40.18
N ALA A 78 -35.94 9.75 40.92
CA ALA A 78 -35.13 8.55 41.10
C ALA A 78 -34.92 7.84 39.76
N GLU A 79 -35.98 7.64 38.99
CA GLU A 79 -35.94 7.04 37.66
C GLU A 79 -35.05 7.83 36.69
N MET A 80 -35.25 9.15 36.59
CA MET A 80 -34.42 10.03 35.77
C MET A 80 -32.94 9.96 36.18
N THR A 81 -32.65 9.94 37.48
CA THR A 81 -31.28 9.81 37.99
C THR A 81 -30.67 8.45 37.65
N MET A 82 -31.46 7.37 37.70
CA MET A 82 -30.98 6.04 37.32
C MET A 82 -30.76 5.94 35.81
N ALA A 83 -31.68 6.46 35.00
CA ALA A 83 -31.57 6.50 33.54
C ALA A 83 -30.31 7.25 33.10
N THR A 84 -30.11 8.48 33.60
CA THR A 84 -28.92 9.29 33.28
C THR A 84 -27.61 8.61 33.71
N LYS A 85 -27.58 7.93 34.85
CA LYS A 85 -26.42 7.13 35.29
C LYS A 85 -26.15 5.95 34.36
N ASN A 86 -27.19 5.24 33.95
CA ASN A 86 -27.09 4.11 33.03
C ASN A 86 -26.58 4.56 31.65
N ASP A 87 -27.13 5.63 31.10
CA ASP A 87 -26.70 6.21 29.82
C ASP A 87 -25.24 6.67 29.90
N SER A 88 -24.86 7.32 30.99
CA SER A 88 -23.47 7.73 31.23
C SER A 88 -22.52 6.54 31.37
N ALA A 89 -22.97 5.41 31.91
CA ALA A 89 -22.19 4.19 31.97
C ALA A 89 -22.06 3.54 30.58
N ALA A 90 -23.15 3.50 29.81
CA ALA A 90 -23.17 2.98 28.45
C ALA A 90 -22.24 3.78 27.52
N ILE A 91 -22.31 5.12 27.57
CA ILE A 91 -21.41 6.00 26.80
C ILE A 91 -19.95 5.76 27.19
N ARG A 92 -19.64 5.65 28.48
CA ARG A 92 -18.26 5.37 28.93
C ARG A 92 -17.76 4.00 28.45
N ALA A 93 -18.61 2.99 28.48
CA ALA A 93 -18.28 1.66 27.97
C ALA A 93 -18.03 1.68 26.45
N ALA A 94 -18.91 2.34 25.68
CA ALA A 94 -18.78 2.50 24.24
C ALA A 94 -17.51 3.27 23.86
N THR A 95 -17.21 4.39 24.53
CA THR A 95 -15.98 5.15 24.32
C THR A 95 -14.72 4.32 24.63
N ALA A 96 -14.75 3.52 25.70
CA ALA A 96 -13.65 2.65 26.04
C ALA A 96 -13.48 1.49 25.03
N ALA A 97 -14.56 0.99 24.43
CA ALA A 97 -14.50 0.01 23.36
C ALA A 97 -13.90 0.62 22.08
N LEU A 98 -14.42 1.77 21.64
CA LEU A 98 -13.92 2.50 20.49
C LEU A 98 -12.43 2.84 20.62
N ARG A 99 -11.97 3.24 21.81
CA ARG A 99 -10.55 3.51 22.04
C ARG A 99 -9.68 2.27 21.81
N ARG A 100 -10.12 1.10 22.29
CA ARG A 100 -9.40 -0.17 22.04
C ARG A 100 -9.40 -0.56 20.57
N GLU A 101 -10.48 -0.28 19.84
CA GLU A 101 -10.54 -0.52 18.39
C GLU A 101 -9.58 0.39 17.63
N VAL A 102 -9.49 1.66 18.02
CA VAL A 102 -8.50 2.61 17.45
C VAL A 102 -7.08 2.14 17.72
N ASP A 103 -6.76 1.75 18.96
CA ASP A 103 -5.43 1.25 19.32
C ASP A 103 -5.10 -0.04 18.53
N ARG A 104 -6.07 -0.95 18.38
CA ARG A 104 -5.93 -2.17 17.57
C ARG A 104 -5.70 -1.84 16.09
N LEU A 105 -6.42 -0.85 15.55
CA LEU A 105 -6.28 -0.42 14.17
C LEU A 105 -4.91 0.23 13.92
N ASP A 106 -4.40 1.04 14.85
CA ASP A 106 -3.07 1.65 14.77
C ASP A 106 -1.96 0.58 14.74
N VAL A 107 -2.03 -0.42 15.62
CA VAL A 107 -1.09 -1.55 15.63
C VAL A 107 -1.15 -2.31 14.30
N LYS A 108 -2.35 -2.65 13.83
CA LYS A 108 -2.53 -3.37 12.57
C LYS A 108 -1.99 -2.56 11.37
N MET A 109 -2.27 -1.27 11.32
CA MET A 109 -1.80 -0.40 10.24
C MET A 109 -0.26 -0.32 10.22
N LYS A 110 0.38 -0.24 11.39
CA LYS A 110 1.85 -0.25 11.50
C LYS A 110 2.44 -1.58 11.04
N GLU A 111 1.81 -2.69 11.39
CA GLU A 111 2.20 -4.03 10.93
C GLU A 111 2.04 -4.14 9.40
N ASP A 112 0.88 -3.77 8.85
CA ASP A 112 0.61 -3.82 7.42
C ASP A 112 1.59 -2.94 6.63
N ILE A 113 1.89 -1.72 7.10
CA ILE A 113 2.90 -0.84 6.50
C ILE A 113 4.31 -1.48 6.59
N GLY A 114 4.65 -2.09 7.72
CA GLY A 114 5.92 -2.78 7.90
C GLY A 114 6.08 -3.96 6.94
N ASN A 115 5.02 -4.76 6.78
CA ASN A 115 4.97 -5.89 5.86
C ASN A 115 5.09 -5.43 4.41
N LEU A 116 4.32 -4.41 3.99
CA LEU A 116 4.40 -3.84 2.65
C LEU A 116 5.80 -3.28 2.35
N LYS A 117 6.41 -2.59 3.31
CA LYS A 117 7.78 -2.08 3.16
C LYS A 117 8.77 -3.22 2.95
N HIS A 118 8.64 -4.30 3.72
CA HIS A 118 9.50 -5.46 3.60
C HIS A 118 9.31 -6.17 2.26
N GLU A 119 8.07 -6.36 1.82
CA GLU A 119 7.72 -6.96 0.54
C GLU A 119 8.29 -6.16 -0.63
N ILE A 120 8.11 -4.84 -0.63
CA ILE A 120 8.70 -3.94 -1.65
C ILE A 120 10.23 -4.05 -1.65
N GLN A 121 10.86 -4.09 -0.48
CA GLN A 121 12.30 -4.21 -0.38
C GLN A 121 12.78 -5.56 -0.94
N MET A 122 12.10 -6.66 -0.62
CA MET A 122 12.39 -7.98 -1.16
C MET A 122 12.21 -8.01 -2.68
N GLU A 123 11.13 -7.46 -3.22
CA GLU A 123 10.89 -7.41 -4.67
C GLU A 123 11.99 -6.58 -5.36
N LEU A 124 12.36 -5.44 -4.78
CA LEU A 124 13.41 -4.57 -5.33
C LEU A 124 14.76 -5.27 -5.34
N ASP A 125 15.13 -5.94 -4.25
CA ASP A 125 16.38 -6.70 -4.16
C ASP A 125 16.38 -7.89 -5.13
N SER A 126 15.24 -8.57 -5.28
CA SER A 126 15.05 -9.65 -6.26
C SER A 126 15.24 -9.13 -7.70
N ARG A 127 14.54 -8.06 -8.08
CA ARG A 127 14.68 -7.44 -9.42
C ARG A 127 16.08 -6.93 -9.68
N LYS A 128 16.74 -6.36 -8.67
CA LYS A 128 18.14 -5.92 -8.77
C LYS A 128 19.08 -7.11 -8.98
N ASN A 129 18.83 -8.23 -8.32
CA ASN A 129 19.61 -9.45 -8.49
C ASN A 129 19.37 -10.07 -9.88
N GLU A 130 18.13 -10.11 -10.33
CA GLU A 130 17.75 -10.56 -11.68
C GLU A 130 18.44 -9.71 -12.75
N ALA A 131 18.34 -8.38 -12.67
CA ALA A 131 19.01 -7.48 -13.60
C ALA A 131 20.54 -7.68 -13.62
N LYS A 132 21.16 -7.91 -12.46
CA LYS A 132 22.59 -8.24 -12.39
C LYS A 132 22.92 -9.59 -13.02
N ALA A 133 22.05 -10.59 -12.87
CA ALA A 133 22.23 -11.89 -13.50
C ALA A 133 22.13 -11.77 -15.02
N ASP A 134 21.17 -10.98 -15.53
CA ASP A 134 21.01 -10.70 -16.95
C ASP A 134 22.24 -10.00 -17.53
N PHE A 135 22.77 -8.98 -16.85
CA PHE A 135 24.01 -8.31 -17.29
C PHE A 135 25.19 -9.28 -17.33
N LYS A 136 25.39 -10.11 -16.30
CA LYS A 136 26.44 -11.13 -16.32
C LYS A 136 26.26 -12.12 -17.46
N GLN A 137 25.02 -12.52 -17.76
CA GLN A 137 24.74 -13.41 -18.88
C GLN A 137 25.07 -12.73 -20.23
N GLN A 138 24.79 -11.44 -20.36
CA GLN A 138 25.18 -10.67 -21.54
C GLN A 138 26.71 -10.56 -21.66
N ASP A 139 27.42 -10.30 -20.57
CA ASP A 139 28.89 -10.26 -20.55
C ASP A 139 29.50 -11.60 -21.01
N ILE A 140 28.99 -12.72 -20.49
CA ILE A 140 29.42 -14.06 -20.91
C ILE A 140 29.18 -14.29 -22.41
N LYS A 141 28.02 -13.86 -22.95
CA LYS A 141 27.73 -13.96 -24.39
C LYS A 141 28.68 -13.11 -25.22
N ILE A 142 29.02 -11.91 -24.75
CA ILE A 142 29.99 -11.03 -25.42
C ILE A 142 31.37 -11.70 -25.45
N GLU A 143 31.83 -12.24 -24.32
CA GLU A 143 33.10 -12.97 -24.23
C GLU A 143 33.12 -14.21 -25.12
N GLU A 144 32.02 -14.96 -25.19
CA GLU A 144 31.89 -16.12 -26.08
C GLU A 144 32.02 -15.71 -27.55
N VAL A 145 31.33 -14.64 -27.97
CA VAL A 145 31.43 -14.12 -29.34
C VAL A 145 32.84 -13.62 -29.65
N LEU A 146 33.48 -12.93 -28.70
CA LEU A 146 34.85 -12.46 -28.84
C LEU A 146 35.83 -13.64 -28.99
N ASN A 147 35.70 -14.67 -28.16
CA ASN A 147 36.52 -15.88 -28.26
C ASN A 147 36.32 -16.59 -29.61
N LYS A 148 35.07 -16.72 -30.08
CA LYS A 148 34.79 -17.27 -31.42
C LYS A 148 35.41 -16.44 -32.52
N ALA A 149 35.37 -15.10 -32.43
CA ALA A 149 36.00 -14.22 -33.41
C ALA A 149 37.53 -14.38 -33.41
N ILE A 150 38.16 -14.55 -32.25
CA ILE A 150 39.61 -14.80 -32.14
C ILE A 150 39.98 -16.17 -32.71
N VAL A 151 39.18 -17.21 -32.49
CA VAL A 151 39.44 -18.52 -33.13
C VAL A 151 39.31 -18.40 -34.64
N ASN A 152 38.22 -17.81 -35.13
CA ASN A 152 38.00 -17.61 -36.56
C ASN A 152 39.12 -16.80 -37.23
N ILE A 153 39.68 -15.77 -36.57
CA ILE A 153 40.80 -15.00 -37.15
C ILE A 153 42.10 -15.81 -37.17
N SER A 154 42.29 -16.72 -36.21
CA SER A 154 43.41 -17.66 -36.19
C SER A 154 43.29 -18.65 -37.34
N ASP A 155 42.12 -19.26 -37.53
CA ASP A 155 41.85 -20.20 -38.62
C ASP A 155 42.06 -19.51 -39.98
N LEU A 156 41.51 -18.31 -40.16
CA LEU A 156 41.68 -17.53 -41.39
C LEU A 156 43.15 -17.18 -41.67
N ARG A 157 43.95 -16.94 -40.62
CA ARG A 157 45.39 -16.71 -40.75
C ARG A 157 46.11 -17.98 -41.20
N THR A 158 45.75 -19.13 -40.65
CA THR A 158 46.27 -20.44 -41.08
C THR A 158 45.89 -20.73 -42.52
N ASP A 159 44.65 -20.47 -42.94
CA ASP A 159 44.18 -20.59 -44.32
C ASP A 159 45.03 -19.71 -45.28
N VAL A 160 45.31 -18.47 -44.88
CA VAL A 160 46.18 -17.57 -45.66
C VAL A 160 47.61 -18.10 -45.75
N GLU A 161 48.16 -18.66 -44.68
CA GLU A 161 49.48 -19.29 -44.69
C GLU A 161 49.49 -20.53 -45.59
N GLU A 162 48.44 -21.35 -45.55
CA GLU A 162 48.27 -22.50 -46.44
C GLU A 162 48.23 -22.07 -47.91
N ILE A 163 47.44 -21.04 -48.26
CA ILE A 163 47.39 -20.48 -49.62
C ILE A 163 48.76 -19.95 -50.06
N LYS A 164 49.51 -19.29 -49.17
CA LYS A 164 50.89 -18.84 -49.46
C LYS A 164 51.81 -20.02 -49.72
N TRP A 165 51.73 -21.08 -48.92
CA TRP A 165 52.51 -22.29 -49.11
C TRP A 165 52.16 -23.02 -50.41
N ASP A 166 50.88 -23.13 -50.76
CA ASP A 166 50.43 -23.72 -52.01
C ASP A 166 50.90 -22.91 -53.22
N ASN A 167 50.76 -21.58 -53.18
CA ASN A 167 51.28 -20.70 -54.22
C ASN A 167 52.81 -20.82 -54.36
N MET A 168 53.55 -20.91 -53.25
CA MET A 168 55.00 -21.15 -53.28
C MET A 168 55.34 -22.50 -53.92
N ARG A 169 54.64 -23.59 -53.55
CA ARG A 169 54.83 -24.92 -54.15
C ARG A 169 54.56 -24.90 -55.65
N LYS A 170 53.44 -24.30 -56.07
CA LYS A 170 53.10 -24.13 -57.49
C LYS A 170 54.17 -23.35 -58.24
N ALA A 171 54.66 -22.24 -57.68
CA ALA A 171 55.74 -21.45 -58.27
C ALA A 171 57.06 -22.22 -58.41
N VAL A 172 57.43 -23.04 -57.42
CA VAL A 172 58.62 -23.90 -57.49
C VAL A 172 58.45 -24.99 -58.55
N VAL A 173 57.29 -25.62 -58.64
CA VAL A 173 56.99 -26.64 -59.66
C VAL A 173 57.00 -26.02 -61.07
N THR A 174 56.40 -24.86 -61.27
CA THR A 174 56.40 -24.19 -62.57
C THR A 174 57.81 -23.73 -62.97
N LEU A 175 58.58 -23.18 -62.04
CA LEU A 175 59.97 -22.77 -62.29
C LEU A 175 60.88 -23.97 -62.61
N SER A 176 60.77 -25.06 -61.84
CA SER A 176 61.55 -26.29 -62.10
C SER A 176 61.17 -26.95 -63.43
N ALA A 177 59.87 -27.01 -63.76
CA ALA A 177 59.41 -27.47 -65.07
C ALA A 177 59.94 -26.58 -66.21
N PHE A 178 59.96 -25.26 -66.02
CA PHE A 178 60.53 -24.32 -66.98
C PHE A 178 62.03 -24.53 -67.20
N VAL A 179 62.81 -24.74 -66.13
CA VAL A 179 64.24 -25.07 -66.22
C VAL A 179 64.45 -26.40 -66.94
N LEU A 180 63.69 -27.44 -66.60
CA LEU A 180 63.77 -28.74 -67.29
C LEU A 180 63.43 -28.63 -68.78
N ALA A 181 62.41 -27.83 -69.13
CA ALA A 181 62.07 -27.56 -70.53
C ALA A 181 63.22 -26.87 -71.28
N ILE A 182 63.93 -25.92 -70.65
CA ILE A 182 65.13 -25.28 -71.24
C ILE A 182 66.25 -26.31 -71.44
N ILE A 183 66.51 -27.18 -70.47
CA ILE A 183 67.53 -28.23 -70.59
C ILE A 183 67.19 -29.18 -71.74
N ILE A 184 65.95 -29.68 -71.80
CA ILE A 184 65.48 -30.54 -72.89
C ILE A 184 65.57 -29.81 -74.24
N MET A 185 65.22 -28.52 -74.29
CA MET A 185 65.35 -27.69 -75.50
C MET A 185 66.82 -27.48 -75.91
N MET A 186 67.77 -27.39 -74.96
CA MET A 186 69.21 -27.37 -75.25
C MET A 186 69.71 -28.73 -75.73
N GLU A 187 69.25 -29.83 -75.14
CA GLU A 187 69.65 -31.18 -75.52
C GLU A 187 69.14 -31.56 -76.93
N ILE A 188 68.02 -31.00 -77.36
CA ILE A 188 67.46 -31.18 -78.72
C ILE A 188 68.14 -30.25 -79.76
N ARG A 189 69.01 -29.32 -79.33
CA ARG A 189 69.91 -28.61 -80.26
C ARG A 189 71.24 -29.36 -80.36
N PRO A 190 71.52 -30.07 -81.47
CA PRO A 190 72.83 -30.70 -81.65
C PRO A 190 73.93 -29.62 -81.66
N HIS A 191 74.88 -29.72 -80.73
CA HIS A 191 76.11 -28.94 -80.77
C HIS A 191 76.87 -29.29 -82.06
N PRO A 192 77.16 -28.35 -82.97
CA PRO A 192 77.94 -28.66 -84.16
C PRO A 192 79.38 -29.00 -83.76
N LYS A 193 79.86 -30.17 -84.18
CA LYS A 193 81.25 -30.63 -83.99
C LYS A 193 82.20 -29.84 -84.91
N ALA A 194 83.33 -29.45 -84.34
CA ALA A 194 84.50 -28.94 -85.05
C ALA A 194 85.13 -30.00 -85.99
N LYS A 195 85.56 -29.53 -87.18
CA LYS A 195 86.50 -30.09 -88.17
C LYS A 195 86.86 -28.88 -89.07
N GLY A 196 88.08 -28.53 -89.46
CA GLY A 196 89.41 -29.12 -89.50
C GLY A 196 90.17 -28.31 -90.58
N ILE A 197 91.37 -27.81 -90.28
CA ILE A 197 92.19 -26.91 -91.14
C ILE A 197 92.83 -27.67 -92.33
N PRO A 198 93.04 -27.02 -93.49
CA PRO A 198 94.33 -27.18 -94.22
C PRO A 198 94.84 -25.82 -94.81
N PRO A 199 96.03 -25.73 -95.45
CA PRO A 199 97.29 -25.16 -94.92
C PRO A 199 97.73 -23.82 -95.59
N PRO A 200 98.84 -23.18 -95.13
CA PRO A 200 99.19 -21.77 -95.44
C PRO A 200 100.12 -21.61 -96.66
N PRO A 201 100.18 -20.39 -97.24
CA PRO A 201 101.46 -19.64 -97.32
C PRO A 201 101.26 -18.09 -97.32
N PRO A 202 102.30 -17.25 -97.50
CA PRO A 202 103.58 -17.11 -96.79
C PRO A 202 103.78 -15.68 -96.19
N ARG A 203 104.79 -15.50 -95.32
CA ARG A 203 105.27 -14.22 -94.76
C ARG A 203 106.12 -13.44 -95.78
N PRO A 204 106.23 -12.10 -95.68
CA PRO A 204 107.46 -11.43 -95.15
C PRO A 204 107.15 -10.25 -94.18
N ASP A 205 107.87 -10.11 -93.06
CA ASP A 205 109.03 -9.21 -92.79
C ASP A 205 108.64 -7.71 -92.67
N VAL A 206 109.08 -6.84 -91.75
CA VAL A 206 110.16 -6.79 -90.74
C VAL A 206 109.96 -5.47 -89.95
N SER A 207 110.26 -5.42 -88.65
CA SER A 207 111.16 -4.43 -88.01
C SER A 207 111.12 -4.49 -86.46
N ILE A 208 112.24 -4.95 -85.91
CA ILE A 208 112.77 -4.87 -84.53
C ILE A 208 113.41 -3.46 -84.41
N PRO A 209 113.59 -2.75 -83.26
CA PRO A 209 114.27 -3.20 -82.02
C PRO A 209 113.79 -2.49 -80.71
N THR A 210 114.24 -2.69 -79.46
CA THR A 210 115.27 -3.48 -78.74
C THR A 210 114.99 -3.30 -77.23
N GLU A 211 115.48 -4.24 -76.41
CA GLU A 211 116.10 -4.07 -75.07
C GLU A 211 115.57 -2.98 -74.13
N GLY A 212 115.18 -3.29 -72.90
CA GLY A 212 116.07 -3.75 -71.83
C GLY A 212 115.56 -3.06 -70.57
N LEU A 213 115.39 -3.75 -69.45
CA LEU A 213 116.41 -4.04 -68.45
C LEU A 213 116.00 -3.29 -67.17
N GLU A 214 115.96 -4.02 -66.06
CA GLU A 214 116.08 -3.49 -64.68
C GLU A 214 114.92 -2.63 -64.14
N ARG A 215 114.68 -2.51 -62.84
CA ARG A 215 114.96 -3.25 -61.59
C ARG A 215 114.16 -2.47 -60.54
N THR A 216 113.81 -3.14 -59.45
CA THR A 216 113.60 -2.61 -58.08
C THR A 216 112.49 -1.57 -57.85
N GLU A 217 111.43 -1.88 -57.12
CA GLU A 217 111.30 -2.00 -55.65
C GLU A 217 111.14 -0.65 -54.91
N TRP A 218 110.12 -0.62 -54.01
CA TRP A 218 109.76 0.39 -52.98
C TRP A 218 109.14 1.71 -53.51
N VAL A 219 108.00 2.21 -53.05
CA VAL A 219 107.29 2.20 -51.75
C VAL A 219 105.78 2.09 -52.01
#